data_AF-A0A2S9FVQ2-F1
#
_entry.id   AF-A0A2S9FVQ2-F1
#
_cell.length_a   1.000
_cell.length_b   1.000
_cell.length_c   1.000
_cell.angle_alpha   90.00
_cell.angle_beta   90.00
_cell.angle_gamma   90.00
#
_symmetry.space_group_name_H-M   'P 1'
#
loop_
_entity.id
_entity.type
_entity.pdbx_description
1 polymer ?
#
loop_
_entity_poly.entity_id
_entity_poly.type
_entity_poly.pdbx_seq_one_letter_code
_entity_poly.pdbx_strand_id
1 'polypeptide(L)'
;FAVEDVFVSAILSVACQVLAEIGEDHKRPHSDVRDLYSWADRNRSGVIATTDERTGAARDYDVRAEKWIVTETVAQFAPLLCGGL
;
A
#
# COMPACT_ATOMS: atom_id res chain seq x y z
N PHE A 1 14.92 -5.50 -13.90
CA PHE A 1 13.50 -5.46 -13.51
C PHE A 1 13.31 -4.22 -12.65
N ALA A 2 12.30 -3.39 -12.92
CA ALA A 2 11.92 -2.27 -12.07
C ALA A 2 10.40 -2.21 -12.09
N VAL A 3 9.78 -2.61 -10.98
CA VAL A 3 8.34 -2.78 -10.85
C VAL A 3 7.90 -2.14 -9.55
N GLU A 4 6.76 -1.48 -9.58
CA GLU A 4 6.03 -1.10 -8.38
C GLU A 4 5.19 -2.31 -7.95
N ASP A 5 5.57 -2.88 -6.80
CA ASP A 5 4.92 -4.06 -6.22
C ASP A 5 3.76 -3.62 -5.32
N VAL A 6 2.54 -3.94 -5.75
CA VAL A 6 1.33 -3.49 -5.05
C VAL A 6 1.10 -4.26 -3.76
N PHE A 7 1.54 -5.51 -3.68
CA PHE A 7 1.38 -6.33 -2.49
C PHE A 7 2.31 -5.85 -1.37
N VAL A 8 3.56 -5.55 -1.70
CA VAL A 8 4.52 -4.92 -0.78
C VAL A 8 4.03 -3.54 -0.35
N SER A 9 3.44 -2.77 -1.25
CA SER A 9 2.89 -1.44 -0.93
C SER A 9 1.74 -1.53 0.08
N ALA A 10 0.84 -2.52 -0.05
CA ALA A 10 -0.21 -2.75 0.92
C ALA A 10 0.33 -3.19 2.28
N ILE A 11 1.32 -4.09 2.30
CA ILE A 11 2.01 -4.49 3.55
C ILE A 11 2.65 -3.27 4.22
N LEU A 12 3.31 -2.41 3.45
CA LEU A 12 3.95 -1.21 3.96
C LEU A 12 2.92 -0.24 4.55
N SER A 13 1.76 -0.06 3.91
CA SER A 13 0.67 0.75 4.45
C SER A 13 0.24 0.26 5.84
N VAL A 14 -0.02 -1.04 5.97
CA VAL A 14 -0.41 -1.66 7.26
C VAL A 14 0.72 -1.54 8.28
N ALA A 15 1.97 -1.82 7.89
CA ALA A 15 3.12 -1.74 8.79
C ALA A 15 3.34 -0.32 9.30
N CYS A 16 3.18 0.71 8.46
CA CYS A 16 3.27 2.10 8.85
C CYS A 16 2.17 2.48 9.86
N GLN A 17 0.94 2.04 9.63
CA GLN A 17 -0.18 2.25 10.57
C GLN A 17 0.11 1.60 11.93
N VAL A 18 0.47 0.32 11.95
CA VAL A 18 0.78 -0.42 13.19
C VAL A 18 1.95 0.23 13.93
N LEU A 19 2.99 0.66 13.21
CA LEU A 19 4.15 1.29 13.83
C LEU A 19 3.82 2.69 14.38
N ALA A 20 2.92 3.43 13.74
CA ALA A 20 2.44 4.71 14.23
C ALA A 20 1.69 4.54 15.56
N GLU A 21 0.77 3.56 15.64
CA GLU A 21 0.02 3.23 16.86
C GLU A 21 0.96 2.83 18.00
N ILE A 22 1.94 1.95 17.74
CA ILE A 22 3.00 1.61 18.70
C ILE A 22 3.75 2.87 19.16
N GLY A 23 4.03 3.78 18.22
CA GLY A 23 4.71 5.03 18.47
C GLY A 23 3.94 5.95 19.43
N GLU A 24 2.63 6.04 19.27
CA GLU A 24 1.74 6.79 20.17
C GLU A 24 1.72 6.18 21.58
N ASP A 25 1.54 4.86 21.68
CA ASP A 25 1.51 4.13 22.94
C ASP A 25 2.81 4.31 23.75
N HIS A 26 3.96 4.37 23.05
CA HIS A 26 5.29 4.48 23.65
C HIS A 26 5.87 5.90 23.65
N LYS A 27 5.04 6.93 23.40
CA LYS A 27 5.42 8.36 23.45
C LYS A 27 6.64 8.68 22.59
N ARG A 28 6.71 8.10 21.39
CA ARG A 28 7.74 8.40 20.38
C ARG A 28 7.56 9.82 19.84
N PRO A 29 8.57 10.39 19.16
CA PRO A 29 8.45 11.73 18.61
C PRO A 29 7.22 11.89 17.73
N HIS A 30 6.42 12.93 17.97
CA HIS A 30 5.19 13.20 17.21
C HIS A 30 5.47 13.46 15.72
N SER A 31 6.68 13.88 15.35
CA SER A 31 7.11 13.98 13.96
C SER A 31 7.07 12.63 13.26
N ASP A 32 7.68 11.62 13.89
CA ASP A 32 7.87 10.29 13.31
C ASP A 32 6.52 9.57 13.19
N VAL A 33 5.66 9.69 14.21
CA VAL A 33 4.29 9.15 14.20
C VAL A 33 3.48 9.78 13.05
N ARG A 34 3.56 11.09 12.87
CA ARG A 34 2.86 11.78 11.76
C ARG A 34 3.36 11.32 10.40
N ASP A 35 4.67 11.16 10.24
CA ASP A 35 5.26 10.71 8.98
C ASP A 35 4.82 9.27 8.66
N LEU A 36 4.77 8.39 9.66
CA LEU A 36 4.25 7.03 9.54
C LEU A 36 2.79 7.01 9.10
N TYR A 37 1.91 7.81 9.72
CA TYR A 37 0.52 7.92 9.27
C TYR A 37 0.41 8.47 7.84
N SER A 38 1.23 9.46 7.49
CA SER A 38 1.27 10.00 6.13
C SER A 38 1.69 8.93 5.10
N TRP A 39 2.67 8.10 5.43
CA TRP A 39 3.08 6.99 4.57
C TRP A 39 2.04 5.89 4.52
N ALA A 40 1.36 5.57 5.63
CA ALA A 40 0.27 4.60 5.65
C ALA A 40 -0.83 5.00 4.65
N ASP A 41 -1.26 6.26 4.70
CA ASP A 41 -2.30 6.80 3.83
C ASP A 41 -1.87 6.92 2.37
N ARG A 42 -0.65 7.40 2.12
CA ARG A 42 -0.09 7.48 0.76
C ARG A 42 -0.02 6.11 0.09
N ASN A 43 0.47 5.09 0.80
CA ASN A 43 0.58 3.74 0.24
C ASN A 43 -0.80 3.11 0.04
N ARG A 44 -1.75 3.30 0.97
CA ARG A 44 -3.15 2.86 0.81
C ARG A 44 -3.77 3.46 -0.45
N SER A 45 -3.66 4.78 -0.61
CA SER A 45 -4.19 5.49 -1.77
C SER A 45 -3.54 5.02 -3.08
N GLY A 46 -2.23 4.75 -3.05
CA GLY A 46 -1.51 4.15 -4.18
C GLY A 46 -2.06 2.78 -4.56
N VAL A 47 -2.28 1.88 -3.59
CA VAL A 47 -2.87 0.56 -3.82
C VAL A 47 -4.26 0.66 -4.42
N ILE A 48 -5.13 1.54 -3.89
CA ILE A 48 -6.49 1.75 -4.41
C ILE A 48 -6.44 2.23 -5.88
N ALA A 49 -5.51 3.14 -6.19
CA ALA A 49 -5.35 3.68 -7.55
C ALA A 49 -4.96 2.61 -8.58
N THR A 50 -4.41 1.45 -8.15
CA THR A 50 -4.10 0.35 -9.06
C THR A 50 -5.26 -0.64 -9.22
N THR A 51 -6.42 -0.44 -8.59
CA THR A 51 -7.52 -1.41 -8.62
C THR A 51 -8.38 -1.31 -9.88
N ASP A 52 -8.77 -2.46 -10.42
CA ASP A 52 -9.78 -2.55 -11.47
C ASP A 52 -11.16 -2.13 -10.95
N GLU A 53 -11.84 -1.20 -11.61
CA GLU A 53 -13.10 -0.58 -11.13
C GLU A 53 -14.24 -1.58 -10.94
N ARG A 54 -14.24 -2.70 -11.69
CA ARG A 54 -15.31 -3.69 -11.63
C ARG A 54 -15.07 -4.74 -10.55
N THR A 55 -13.81 -5.13 -10.35
CA THR A 55 -13.46 -6.27 -9.49
C THR A 55 -12.75 -5.88 -8.20
N GLY A 56 -12.21 -4.67 -8.12
CA GLY A 56 -11.31 -4.24 -7.04
C GLY A 56 -9.92 -4.89 -7.10
N ALA A 57 -9.60 -5.66 -8.15
CA ALA A 57 -8.33 -6.37 -8.25
C ALA A 57 -7.16 -5.40 -8.49
N ALA A 58 -6.18 -5.41 -7.59
CA ALA A 58 -4.96 -4.62 -7.71
C ALA A 58 -4.03 -5.13 -8.82
N ARG A 59 -3.21 -4.23 -9.37
CA ARG A 59 -2.24 -4.51 -10.45
C ARG A 59 -0.87 -3.97 -10.06
N ASP A 60 0.19 -4.74 -10.31
CA ASP A 60 1.56 -4.22 -10.27
C ASP A 60 1.83 -3.32 -11.49
N TYR A 61 2.88 -2.51 -11.44
CA TYR A 61 3.26 -1.62 -12.54
C TYR A 61 4.70 -1.83 -12.98
N ASP A 62 4.92 -2.16 -14.24
CA ASP A 62 6.26 -2.23 -14.84
C ASP A 62 6.70 -0.83 -15.27
N VAL A 63 7.62 -0.26 -14.51
CA VAL A 63 8.13 1.11 -14.73
C VAL A 63 8.95 1.21 -16.01
N ARG A 64 9.63 0.14 -16.43
CA ARG A 64 10.45 0.17 -17.65
C ARG A 64 9.60 0.09 -18.90
N ALA A 65 8.53 -0.69 -18.83
CA ALA A 65 7.60 -0.87 -19.94
C ALA A 65 6.39 0.07 -19.88
N GLU A 66 6.32 0.91 -18.84
CA GLU A 66 5.24 1.85 -18.56
C GLU A 66 3.84 1.22 -18.65
N LYS A 67 3.69 0.01 -18.11
CA LYS A 67 2.47 -0.78 -18.25
C LYS A 67 2.02 -1.44 -16.96
N TRP A 68 0.71 -1.59 -16.81
CA TRP A 68 0.11 -2.44 -15.79
C TRP A 68 0.43 -3.92 -16.06
N ILE A 69 0.75 -4.64 -14.99
CA ILE A 69 0.92 -6.08 -15.00
C ILE A 69 -0.37 -6.69 -14.47
N VAL A 70 -1.12 -7.36 -15.35
CA VAL A 70 -2.39 -8.00 -15.02
C VAL A 70 -2.17 -9.51 -14.97
N THR A 71 -2.27 -10.08 -13.77
CA THR A 71 -2.07 -11.51 -13.51
C THR A 71 -3.07 -12.00 -12.47
N GLU A 72 -3.48 -13.26 -12.54
CA GLU A 72 -4.35 -13.90 -11.55
C GLU A 72 -3.51 -14.51 -10.41
N THR A 73 -3.04 -13.66 -9.50
CA THR A 73 -2.23 -14.07 -8.34
C THR A 73 -2.81 -13.51 -7.05
N VAL A 74 -2.30 -13.97 -5.90
CA VAL A 74 -2.73 -13.48 -4.58
C VAL A 74 -2.50 -11.97 -4.38
N ALA A 75 -1.58 -11.36 -5.15
CA ALA A 75 -1.30 -9.94 -5.06
C ALA A 75 -2.51 -9.05 -5.41
N GLN A 76 -3.46 -9.57 -6.21
CA GLN A 76 -4.70 -8.84 -6.55
C GLN A 76 -5.55 -8.49 -5.32
N PHE A 77 -5.39 -9.22 -4.22
CA PHE A 77 -6.10 -9.00 -2.97
C PHE A 77 -5.42 -7.98 -2.05
N ALA A 78 -4.34 -7.33 -2.47
CA ALA A 78 -3.63 -6.30 -1.70
C ALA A 78 -4.53 -5.23 -1.04
N PRO A 79 -5.61 -4.72 -1.68
CA PRO A 79 -6.50 -3.74 -1.05
C PRO A 79 -7.24 -4.28 0.18
N LEU A 80 -7.46 -5.60 0.29
CA LEU A 80 -8.08 -6.22 1.48
C LEU A 80 -7.18 -6.13 2.72
N LEU A 81 -5.87 -5.96 2.55
CA LEU A 81 -4.92 -5.83 3.65
C LEU A 81 -4.92 -4.41 4.22
N CYS A 82 -4.85 -3.40 3.34
CA CYS A 82 -4.65 -2.00 3.74
C CYS A 82 -5.94 -1.17 3.78
N GLY A 83 -7.07 -1.73 3.32
CA GLY A 83 -8.38 -1.08 3.26
C GLY A 83 -8.57 -0.21 2.02
N GLY A 84 -9.81 0.27 1.81
CA GLY A 84 -10.15 1.18 0.71
C GLY A 84 -10.96 0.59 -0.44
N LEU A 85 -11.56 -0.58 -0.24
CA LEU A 85 -12.62 -1.14 -1.09
C LEU A 85 -14.00 -0.79 -0.54
#